data_AF-A0A3B8L1L8-F1
#
_entry.id   AF-A0A3B8L1L8-F1
#
_cell.length_a   1.000
_cell.length_b   1.000
_cell.length_c   1.000
_cell.angle_alpha   90.00
_cell.angle_beta   90.00
_cell.angle_gamma   90.00
#
_symmetry.space_group_name_H-M   'P 1'
#
loop_
_entity.id
_entity.type
_entity.pdbx_description
1 polymer ?
#
loop_
_entity_poly.entity_id
_entity_poly.type
_entity_poly.pdbx_seq_one_letter_code
_entity_poly.pdbx_strand_id
1 'polypeptide(L)'
;MGILNVTPDSFSDGGQHETIELAVERAAEMVSAGASIIDIGGESTRPGATPVEIDEELRRVVPVVEAVCRGVDVPVSIDTMKADVARAAVEVGASVVNDVSGLEADPAMVETCVDLDVAVVCMH
;
A
#
# COMPACT_ATOMS: atom_id res chain seq x y z
N MET A 1 7.06 1.01 -11.34
CA MET A 1 6.25 1.05 -10.11
C MET A 1 5.92 2.50 -9.84
N GLY A 2 4.64 2.87 -9.87
CA GLY A 2 4.16 4.22 -9.54
C GLY A 2 3.80 4.30 -8.07
N ILE A 3 4.25 5.33 -7.36
CA ILE A 3 4.09 5.47 -5.90
C ILE A 3 2.85 6.29 -5.59
N LEU A 4 1.91 5.71 -4.84
CA LEU A 4 0.66 6.32 -4.39
C LEU A 4 0.64 6.39 -2.86
N ASN A 5 1.02 7.53 -2.31
CA ASN A 5 1.01 7.73 -0.86
C ASN A 5 -0.39 8.12 -0.37
N VAL A 6 -0.88 7.41 0.64
CA VAL A 6 -2.19 7.62 1.28
C VAL A 6 -1.99 8.20 2.68
N THR A 7 -1.31 9.35 2.75
CA THR A 7 -1.12 10.10 4.00
C THR A 7 -2.16 11.20 4.14
N PRO A 8 -2.50 11.65 5.37
CA PRO A 8 -3.44 12.74 5.60
C PRO A 8 -3.11 14.02 4.82
N ASP A 9 -1.81 14.31 4.64
CA ASP A 9 -1.32 15.47 3.90
C ASP A 9 -1.53 15.35 2.38
N SER A 10 -1.73 14.13 1.86
CA SER A 10 -1.88 13.87 0.43
C SER A 10 -3.30 14.17 -0.09
N PHE A 11 -4.29 14.29 0.81
CA PHE A 11 -5.72 14.40 0.44
C PHE A 11 -6.53 15.36 1.34
N SER A 12 -5.88 16.37 1.92
CA SER A 12 -6.36 17.17 3.05
C SER A 12 -7.68 17.96 2.87
N ASP A 13 -8.27 17.99 1.68
CA ASP A 13 -9.40 18.88 1.35
C ASP A 13 -10.75 18.15 1.15
N GLY A 14 -10.78 16.80 1.15
CA GLY A 14 -11.97 16.00 0.83
C GLY A 14 -12.39 14.99 1.90
N GLY A 15 -13.64 14.50 1.85
CA GLY A 15 -14.13 13.41 2.70
C GLY A 15 -13.52 12.05 2.30
N GLN A 16 -13.59 11.02 3.17
CA GLN A 16 -12.94 9.71 2.89
C GLN A 16 -13.27 9.11 1.51
N HIS A 17 -14.51 9.21 1.06
CA HIS A 17 -14.91 8.71 -0.27
C HIS A 17 -14.23 9.49 -1.42
N GLU A 18 -14.18 10.82 -1.31
CA GLU A 18 -13.50 11.69 -2.27
C GLU A 18 -11.99 11.40 -2.32
N THR A 19 -11.39 11.07 -1.17
CA THR A 19 -9.98 10.66 -1.12
C THR A 19 -9.70 9.32 -1.81
N ILE A 20 -10.63 8.36 -1.73
CA ILE A 20 -10.51 7.06 -2.42
C ILE A 20 -10.67 7.23 -3.93
N GLU A 21 -11.66 8.00 -4.37
CA GLU A 21 -11.90 8.28 -5.79
C GLU A 21 -10.67 8.96 -6.43
N LEU A 22 -10.09 9.95 -5.73
CA LEU A 22 -8.87 10.62 -6.19
C LEU A 22 -7.67 9.66 -6.25
N ALA A 23 -7.55 8.73 -5.30
CA ALA A 23 -6.50 7.72 -5.31
C ALA A 23 -6.62 6.78 -6.54
N VAL A 24 -7.84 6.37 -6.90
CA VAL A 24 -8.10 5.57 -8.10
C VAL A 24 -7.77 6.33 -9.38
N GLU A 25 -8.21 7.59 -9.49
CA GLU A 25 -7.89 8.44 -10.64
C GLU A 25 -6.37 8.59 -10.79
N ARG A 26 -5.67 8.85 -9.68
CA ARG A 26 -4.22 9.04 -9.70
C ARG A 26 -3.47 7.76 -10.05
N ALA A 27 -3.94 6.61 -9.59
CA ALA A 27 -3.41 5.31 -10.01
C ALA A 27 -3.59 5.09 -11.52
N ALA A 28 -4.78 5.38 -12.06
CA ALA A 28 -5.07 5.24 -13.49
C ALA A 28 -4.21 6.16 -14.37
N GLU A 29 -3.94 7.40 -13.91
CA GLU A 29 -3.02 8.31 -14.57
C GLU A 29 -1.58 7.78 -14.57
N MET A 30 -1.11 7.20 -13.46
CA MET A 30 0.22 6.56 -13.40
C MET A 30 0.32 5.38 -14.38
N VAL A 31 -0.72 4.54 -14.46
CA VAL A 31 -0.78 3.43 -15.43
C VAL A 31 -0.74 3.97 -16.86
N SER A 32 -1.53 5.01 -17.16
CA SER A 32 -1.56 5.66 -18.47
C SER A 32 -0.20 6.28 -18.84
N ALA A 33 0.58 6.72 -17.85
CA ALA A 33 1.95 7.21 -18.00
C ALA A 33 3.01 6.08 -18.09
N GLY A 34 2.60 4.80 -18.02
CA GLY A 34 3.46 3.64 -18.20
C GLY A 34 3.85 2.90 -16.92
N ALA A 35 3.23 3.19 -15.77
CA ALA A 35 3.46 2.41 -14.56
C ALA A 35 2.93 0.98 -14.71
N SER A 36 3.80 -0.02 -14.55
CA SER A 36 3.43 -1.44 -14.64
C SER A 36 3.00 -2.06 -13.30
N ILE A 37 3.14 -1.33 -12.19
CA ILE A 37 2.75 -1.70 -10.83
C ILE A 37 2.40 -0.40 -10.12
N ILE A 38 1.37 -0.39 -9.28
CA ILE A 38 1.06 0.71 -8.34
C ILE A 38 1.46 0.28 -6.94
N ASP A 39 2.21 1.11 -6.23
CA ASP A 39 2.70 0.85 -4.87
C ASP A 39 2.03 1.83 -3.90
N ILE A 40 1.28 1.30 -2.95
CA ILE A 40 0.41 2.05 -2.06
C ILE A 40 1.00 2.02 -0.65
N GLY A 41 1.27 3.19 -0.07
CA GLY A 41 1.81 3.31 1.30
C GLY A 41 0.95 4.22 2.17
N GLY A 42 0.56 3.76 3.36
CA GLY A 42 -0.20 4.54 4.35
C GLY A 42 0.65 5.24 5.41
N GLU A 43 1.94 4.89 5.44
CA GLU A 43 2.95 5.37 6.36
C GLU A 43 4.11 6.00 5.59
N SER A 44 4.61 7.14 6.07
CA SER A 44 5.79 7.77 5.49
C SER A 44 7.04 7.11 6.02
N THR A 45 7.86 6.54 5.15
CA THR A 45 9.19 5.97 5.47
C THR A 45 10.31 7.04 5.46
N ARG A 46 9.96 8.33 5.31
CA ARG A 46 10.93 9.44 5.31
C ARG A 46 11.64 9.57 6.68
N PRO A 47 12.93 9.98 6.70
CA PRO A 47 13.66 10.20 7.95
C PRO A 47 12.92 11.16 8.90
N GLY A 48 12.69 10.72 10.13
CA GLY A 48 12.02 11.51 11.17
C GLY A 48 10.49 11.47 11.16
N ALA A 49 9.88 10.66 10.29
CA ALA A 49 8.44 10.39 10.38
C ALA A 49 8.12 9.59 11.65
N THR A 50 7.01 9.94 12.30
CA THR A 50 6.50 9.17 13.43
C THR A 50 5.81 7.92 12.89
N PRO A 51 6.11 6.72 13.44
CA PRO A 51 5.41 5.52 13.05
C PRO A 51 3.89 5.63 13.23
N VAL A 52 3.15 5.01 12.33
CA VAL A 52 1.69 4.93 12.37
C VAL A 52 1.28 3.61 13.02
N GLU A 53 0.34 3.67 13.96
CA GLU A 53 -0.26 2.48 14.57
C GLU A 53 -0.97 1.61 13.52
N ILE A 54 -0.95 0.28 13.70
CA ILE A 54 -1.52 -0.69 12.74
C ILE A 54 -2.96 -0.33 12.36
N ASP A 55 -3.82 -0.06 13.34
CA ASP A 55 -5.24 0.27 13.11
C ASP A 55 -5.45 1.55 12.30
N GLU A 56 -4.53 2.51 12.38
CA GLU A 56 -4.58 3.74 11.60
C GLU A 56 -4.09 3.48 10.17
N GLU A 57 -3.02 2.71 10.00
CA GLU A 57 -2.52 2.35 8.68
C GLU A 57 -3.54 1.51 7.91
N LEU A 58 -4.14 0.49 8.55
CA LEU A 58 -5.22 -0.32 7.98
C LEU A 58 -6.39 0.55 7.48
N ARG A 59 -6.84 1.51 8.30
CA ARG A 59 -7.93 2.43 7.93
C ARG A 59 -7.58 3.30 6.72
N ARG A 60 -6.30 3.61 6.50
CA ARG A 60 -5.85 4.39 5.34
C ARG A 60 -5.75 3.53 4.10
N VAL A 61 -5.07 2.39 4.19
CA VAL A 61 -4.66 1.64 3.00
C VAL A 61 -5.71 0.67 2.50
N VAL A 62 -6.44 -0.04 3.37
CA VAL A 62 -7.32 -1.15 2.94
C VAL A 62 -8.41 -0.67 1.97
N PRO A 63 -9.17 0.41 2.25
CA PRO A 63 -10.18 0.89 1.31
C PRO A 63 -9.59 1.39 -0.02
N VAL A 64 -8.38 1.97 0.01
CA VAL A 64 -7.70 2.47 -1.18
C VAL A 64 -7.15 1.34 -2.03
N VAL A 65 -6.52 0.32 -1.42
CA VAL A 65 -6.04 -0.88 -2.11
C VAL A 65 -7.22 -1.58 -2.79
N GLU A 66 -8.33 -1.80 -2.08
CA GLU A 66 -9.52 -2.45 -2.63
C GLU A 66 -10.06 -1.68 -3.86
N ALA A 67 -10.17 -0.36 -3.76
CA ALA A 67 -10.68 0.48 -4.84
C ALA A 67 -9.72 0.55 -6.04
N VAL A 68 -8.42 0.70 -5.79
CA VAL A 68 -7.39 0.77 -6.85
C VAL A 68 -7.29 -0.57 -7.58
N CYS A 69 -7.30 -1.70 -6.86
CA CYS A 69 -7.29 -3.03 -7.49
C CYS A 69 -8.48 -3.24 -8.44
N ARG A 70 -9.63 -2.61 -8.18
CA ARG A 70 -10.81 -2.64 -9.07
C ARG A 70 -10.73 -1.64 -10.23
N GLY A 71 -9.91 -0.60 -10.08
CA GLY A 71 -9.84 0.54 -11.00
C GLY A 71 -8.68 0.50 -12.00
N VAL A 72 -7.69 -0.38 -11.81
CA VAL A 72 -6.54 -0.51 -12.72
C VAL A 72 -6.25 -1.96 -13.09
N ASP A 73 -5.68 -2.16 -14.29
CA ASP A 73 -5.34 -3.49 -14.83
C ASP A 73 -3.90 -3.92 -14.56
N VAL A 74 -3.21 -3.28 -13.60
CA VAL A 74 -1.83 -3.61 -13.21
C VAL A 74 -1.77 -4.13 -11.77
N PRO A 75 -0.77 -4.95 -11.41
CA PRO A 75 -0.59 -5.39 -10.03
C PRO A 75 -0.48 -4.22 -9.05
N VAL A 76 -1.06 -4.41 -7.87
CA VAL A 76 -0.96 -3.48 -6.73
C VAL A 76 -0.02 -4.07 -5.68
N SER A 77 0.91 -3.24 -5.23
CA SER A 77 1.87 -3.47 -4.16
C SER A 77 1.45 -2.69 -2.91
N ILE A 78 1.58 -3.30 -1.74
CA ILE A 78 1.43 -2.64 -0.44
C ILE A 78 2.82 -2.35 0.14
N ASP A 79 3.14 -1.07 0.32
CA ASP A 79 4.35 -0.60 1.00
C ASP A 79 4.09 -0.56 2.50
N THR A 80 4.52 -1.60 3.21
CA THR A 80 4.36 -1.73 4.66
C THR A 80 5.41 -2.65 5.26
N MET A 81 5.78 -2.35 6.50
CA MET A 81 6.67 -3.18 7.32
C MET A 81 5.90 -4.03 8.34
N LYS A 82 4.56 -4.05 8.27
CA LYS A 82 3.68 -4.65 9.29
C LYS A 82 2.89 -5.82 8.69
N ALA A 83 3.04 -7.02 9.27
CA ALA A 83 2.48 -8.24 8.70
C ALA A 83 0.94 -8.21 8.63
N ASP A 84 0.28 -7.65 9.64
CA ASP A 84 -1.18 -7.52 9.67
C ASP A 84 -1.71 -6.60 8.54
N VAL A 85 -0.96 -5.54 8.22
CA VAL A 85 -1.31 -4.63 7.12
C VAL A 85 -1.13 -5.32 5.77
N ALA A 86 -0.01 -6.04 5.59
CA ALA A 86 0.25 -6.82 4.38
C ALA A 86 -0.88 -7.85 4.15
N ARG A 87 -1.28 -8.58 5.19
CA ARG A 87 -2.38 -9.55 5.12
C ARG A 87 -3.69 -8.93 4.70
N ALA A 88 -4.12 -7.85 5.37
CA ALA A 88 -5.37 -7.19 5.05
C ALA A 88 -5.37 -6.59 3.63
N ALA A 89 -4.24 -6.04 3.17
CA ALA A 89 -4.13 -5.50 1.81
C ALA A 89 -4.20 -6.60 0.73
N VAL A 90 -3.56 -7.75 0.96
CA VAL A 90 -3.64 -8.89 0.03
C VAL A 90 -5.06 -9.48 0.00
N GLU A 91 -5.74 -9.58 1.14
CA GLU A 91 -7.14 -10.05 1.21
C GLU A 91 -8.10 -9.24 0.34
N VAL A 92 -7.81 -7.94 0.12
CA VAL A 92 -8.62 -7.06 -0.73
C VAL A 92 -8.08 -6.86 -2.16
N GLY A 93 -6.98 -7.53 -2.51
CA GLY A 93 -6.51 -7.65 -3.91
C GLY A 93 -5.06 -7.26 -4.18
N ALA A 94 -4.29 -6.78 -3.20
CA ALA A 94 -2.86 -6.58 -3.42
C ALA A 94 -2.17 -7.91 -3.76
N SER A 95 -1.12 -7.86 -4.58
CA SER A 95 -0.39 -9.05 -5.07
C SER A 95 1.12 -8.95 -4.89
N VAL A 96 1.60 -7.86 -4.30
CA VAL A 96 3.00 -7.64 -3.93
C VAL A 96 3.06 -7.02 -2.54
N VAL A 97 3.95 -7.51 -1.69
CA VAL A 97 4.35 -6.85 -0.43
C VAL A 97 5.70 -6.18 -0.64
N ASN A 98 5.78 -4.88 -0.42
CA ASN A 98 7.00 -4.10 -0.48
C ASN A 98 7.42 -3.73 0.96
N ASP A 99 8.45 -4.41 1.47
CA ASP A 99 8.94 -4.21 2.82
C ASP A 99 10.32 -3.56 2.81
N VAL A 100 10.33 -2.25 3.11
CA VAL A 100 11.55 -1.44 3.17
C VAL A 100 12.51 -1.83 4.30
N SER A 101 12.06 -2.62 5.29
CA SER A 101 12.93 -3.18 6.33
C SER A 101 13.66 -4.45 5.89
N GLY A 102 13.36 -4.97 4.69
CA GLY A 102 13.91 -6.25 4.24
C GLY A 102 13.32 -7.46 4.95
N LEU A 103 12.08 -7.36 5.44
CA LEU A 103 11.37 -8.38 6.24
C LEU A 103 11.91 -8.53 7.68
N GLU A 104 12.60 -7.51 8.19
CA GLU A 104 13.24 -7.56 9.52
C GLU A 104 12.44 -6.82 10.62
N ALA A 105 11.56 -5.89 10.25
CA ALA A 105 10.82 -5.08 11.22
C ALA A 105 9.76 -5.88 11.98
N ASP A 106 8.99 -6.72 11.27
CA ASP A 106 7.95 -7.58 11.85
C ASP A 106 8.32 -9.06 11.67
N PRO A 107 8.61 -9.80 12.76
CA PRO A 107 8.96 -11.22 12.70
C PRO A 107 7.91 -12.11 12.01
N ALA A 108 6.64 -11.69 11.96
CA ALA A 108 5.57 -12.44 11.32
C ALA A 108 5.47 -12.18 9.80
N MET A 109 6.22 -11.22 9.25
CA MET A 109 6.12 -10.82 7.85
C MET A 109 6.46 -11.96 6.89
N VAL A 110 7.54 -12.70 7.17
CA VAL A 110 7.99 -13.82 6.33
C VAL A 110 6.94 -14.92 6.27
N GLU A 111 6.42 -15.37 7.41
CA GLU A 111 5.38 -16.41 7.46
C GLU A 111 4.10 -15.93 6.78
N THR A 112 3.73 -14.65 6.99
CA THR A 112 2.57 -14.04 6.32
C THR A 112 2.71 -14.03 4.80
N CYS A 113 3.87 -13.64 4.26
CA CYS A 113 4.08 -13.65 2.81
C CYS A 113 4.05 -15.07 2.23
N VAL A 114 4.56 -16.07 2.97
CA VAL A 114 4.50 -17.49 2.58
C VAL A 114 3.05 -17.99 2.55
N ASP A 115 2.28 -17.72 3.60
CA ASP A 115 0.87 -18.14 3.69
C ASP A 115 0.00 -17.54 2.59
N LEU A 116 0.29 -16.30 2.20
CA LEU A 116 -0.46 -15.55 1.20
C LEU A 116 -0.03 -15.88 -0.25
N ASP A 117 1.07 -16.61 -0.45
CA ASP A 117 1.67 -16.89 -1.77
C ASP A 117 1.83 -15.62 -2.62
N VAL A 118 2.41 -14.57 -2.02
CA VAL A 118 2.53 -13.23 -2.58
C VAL A 118 3.94 -12.93 -3.05
N ALA A 119 4.09 -12.07 -4.07
CA ALA A 119 5.40 -11.55 -4.44
C ALA A 119 5.94 -10.59 -3.37
N VAL A 120 7.25 -10.55 -3.18
CA VAL A 120 7.89 -9.74 -2.12
C VAL A 120 9.03 -8.90 -2.69
N VAL A 121 9.10 -7.63 -2.29
CA VAL A 121 10.26 -6.76 -2.45
C VAL A 121 10.94 -6.62 -1.10
N CYS A 122 12.17 -7.14 -0.98
CA CYS A 122 13.02 -6.99 0.18
C CYS A 122 14.07 -5.90 -0.08
N MET A 123 14.08 -4.82 0.69
CA MET A 123 15.07 -3.75 0.57
C MET A 123 16.25 -3.95 1.55
N HIS A 124 17.44 -3.44 1.18
CA HIS A 124 18.64 -3.40 2.03
C HIS A 124 18.75 -2.03 2.74
#